data_AF-A0A3D5X680-F1
#
_entry.id   AF-A0A3D5X680-F1
#
_cell.length_a   1.000
_cell.length_b   1.000
_cell.length_c   1.000
_cell.angle_alpha   90.00
_cell.angle_beta   90.00
_cell.angle_gamma   90.00
#
_symmetry.space_group_name_H-M   'P 1'
#
loop_
_entity.id
_entity.type
_entity.pdbx_description
1 polymer ?
#
loop_
_entity_poly.entity_id
_entity_poly.type
_entity_poly.pdbx_seq_one_letter_code
_entity_poly.pdbx_strand_id
1 'polypeptide(L)'
;MLFRFHILVVVFFFSLIQPLKCEGVDSLLIRIDTTVLSEAQVRLKLQIADKFRTSDIRQAILFAKSAFKDAQELKDKRLIAESQLVTGNCYSHIGANVEALENLSKALTMFDEIGDKFNRARTLMALGNIYFYTNEFNLALEYYDEVFECGDILRDKQVTLRAIMGKGSVYANTNRL
;
A
#
# COMPACT_ATOMS: atom_id res chain seq x y z
N MET A 1 27.70 -2.24 -60.96
CA MET A 1 26.80 -1.07 -60.85
C MET A 1 25.98 -1.25 -59.59
N LEU A 2 25.93 -0.22 -58.74
CA LEU A 2 25.72 -0.25 -57.29
C LEU A 2 24.28 -0.55 -56.83
N PHE A 3 24.10 -1.52 -55.92
CA PHE A 3 22.88 -1.64 -55.12
C PHE A 3 23.00 -0.73 -53.87
N ARG A 4 22.24 0.37 -53.86
CA ARG A 4 22.13 1.30 -52.72
C ARG A 4 21.13 0.75 -51.70
N PHE A 5 21.62 0.33 -50.53
CA PHE A 5 20.78 0.10 -49.34
C PHE A 5 20.19 1.42 -48.85
N HIS A 6 18.87 1.55 -48.82
CA HIS A 6 18.18 2.57 -48.03
C HIS A 6 18.01 2.02 -46.63
N ILE A 7 18.74 2.57 -45.66
CA ILE A 7 18.51 2.33 -44.23
C ILE A 7 17.26 3.11 -43.86
N LEU A 8 16.17 2.39 -43.59
CA LEU A 8 14.95 2.92 -43.02
C LEU A 8 15.21 3.16 -41.51
N VAL A 9 15.62 4.38 -41.17
CA VAL A 9 15.71 4.84 -39.78
C VAL A 9 14.29 4.96 -39.26
N VAL A 10 13.81 3.94 -38.54
CA VAL A 10 12.57 4.04 -37.76
C VAL A 10 12.82 5.01 -36.62
N VAL A 11 12.34 6.24 -36.82
CA VAL A 11 12.22 7.27 -35.80
C VAL A 11 11.21 6.79 -34.77
N PHE A 12 11.69 6.29 -33.62
CA PHE A 12 10.84 6.24 -32.43
C PHE A 12 10.84 7.62 -31.79
N PHE A 13 9.77 8.35 -32.07
CA PHE A 13 9.31 9.50 -31.30
C PHE A 13 9.18 9.08 -29.82
N PHE A 14 10.16 9.40 -28.99
CA PHE A 14 9.94 9.51 -27.55
C PHE A 14 9.06 10.75 -27.33
N SER A 15 7.74 10.57 -27.44
CA SER A 15 6.77 11.59 -27.09
C SER A 15 6.85 11.87 -25.59
N LEU A 16 7.19 13.12 -25.29
CA LEU A 16 6.87 13.88 -24.07
C LEU A 16 5.81 13.22 -23.18
N ILE A 17 6.27 12.60 -22.10
CA ILE A 17 5.86 12.77 -20.69
C ILE A 17 7.05 12.16 -19.93
N GLN A 18 7.85 12.96 -19.24
CA GLN A 18 8.70 12.37 -18.20
C GLN A 18 7.75 11.93 -17.08
N PRO A 19 7.55 10.63 -16.79
CA PRO A 19 6.84 10.26 -15.58
C PRO A 19 7.65 10.82 -14.41
N LEU A 20 6.96 11.39 -13.41
CA LEU A 20 7.60 11.90 -12.20
C LEU A 20 8.56 10.84 -11.66
N LYS A 21 9.86 11.13 -11.74
CA LYS A 21 10.91 10.22 -11.31
C LYS A 21 10.80 10.07 -9.80
N CYS A 22 10.37 8.90 -9.33
CA CYS A 22 10.24 8.63 -7.91
C CYS A 22 11.59 8.10 -7.41
N GLU A 23 12.34 8.94 -6.68
CA GLU A 23 13.66 8.57 -6.16
C GLU A 23 13.62 7.23 -5.40
N GLY A 24 14.50 6.30 -5.79
CA GLY A 24 14.62 4.97 -5.18
C GLY A 24 13.79 3.86 -5.84
N VAL A 25 12.77 4.18 -6.64
CA VAL A 25 11.97 3.16 -7.36
C VAL A 25 12.77 2.51 -8.49
N ASP A 26 13.61 3.27 -9.18
CA ASP A 26 14.46 2.79 -10.28
C ASP A 26 15.31 1.57 -9.87
N SER A 27 15.84 1.57 -8.64
CA SER A 27 16.63 0.45 -8.11
C SER A 27 15.81 -0.82 -7.88
N LEU A 28 14.52 -0.67 -7.56
CA LEU A 28 13.60 -1.79 -7.34
C LEU A 28 13.09 -2.34 -8.68
N LEU A 29 12.83 -1.47 -9.65
CA LEU A 29 12.39 -1.86 -11.00
C LEU A 29 13.47 -2.62 -11.78
N ILE A 30 14.75 -2.45 -11.47
CA ILE A 30 15.82 -3.27 -12.09
C ILE A 30 15.79 -4.72 -11.55
N ARG A 31 15.34 -4.90 -10.31
CA ARG A 31 15.38 -6.19 -9.60
C ARG A 31 14.11 -7.01 -9.80
N ILE A 32 13.06 -6.38 -10.31
CA ILE A 32 11.78 -7.05 -10.51
C ILE A 32 11.84 -7.93 -11.76
N ASP A 33 11.48 -9.19 -11.59
CA ASP A 33 11.25 -10.11 -12.68
C ASP A 33 9.80 -10.58 -12.59
N THR A 34 8.96 -10.09 -13.50
CA THR A 34 7.53 -10.38 -13.50
C THR A 34 7.19 -11.80 -13.95
N THR A 35 8.18 -12.55 -14.47
CA THR A 35 8.02 -13.94 -14.89
C THR A 35 8.28 -14.94 -13.77
N VAL A 36 9.01 -14.51 -12.73
CA VAL A 36 9.41 -15.38 -11.63
C VAL A 36 8.38 -15.31 -10.50
N LEU A 37 7.69 -16.43 -10.26
CA LEU A 37 6.82 -16.60 -9.11
C LEU A 37 7.66 -16.95 -7.86
N SER A 38 7.90 -15.97 -6.99
CA SER A 38 8.59 -16.18 -5.71
C SER A 38 8.17 -15.15 -4.66
N GLU A 39 8.26 -15.51 -3.39
CA GLU A 39 7.96 -14.59 -2.28
C GLU A 39 8.75 -13.29 -2.36
N ALA A 40 10.03 -13.37 -2.76
CA ALA A 40 10.89 -12.20 -2.91
C ALA A 40 10.37 -11.22 -3.98
N GLN A 41 9.88 -11.75 -5.11
CA GLN A 41 9.28 -10.93 -6.17
C GLN A 41 7.96 -10.31 -5.73
N VAL A 42 7.13 -11.05 -4.97
CA VAL A 42 5.90 -10.48 -4.38
C VAL A 42 6.21 -9.34 -3.43
N ARG A 43 7.15 -9.53 -2.49
CA ARG A 43 7.55 -8.47 -1.56
C ARG A 43 8.12 -7.25 -2.28
N LEU A 44 8.89 -7.46 -3.34
CA LEU A 44 9.42 -6.39 -4.17
C LEU A 44 8.30 -5.60 -4.86
N LYS A 45 7.30 -6.29 -5.44
CA LYS A 45 6.10 -5.64 -6.01
C LYS A 45 5.36 -4.80 -4.97
N LEU A 46 5.19 -5.30 -3.74
CA LEU A 46 4.56 -4.54 -2.65
C LEU A 46 5.36 -3.29 -2.25
N GLN A 47 6.69 -3.39 -2.18
CA GLN A 47 7.56 -2.24 -1.92
C GLN A 47 7.45 -1.18 -3.02
N ILE A 48 7.43 -1.62 -4.29
CA ILE A 48 7.26 -0.73 -5.43
C ILE A 48 5.88 -0.05 -5.37
N ALA A 49 4.82 -0.80 -5.05
CA ALA A 49 3.48 -0.25 -4.89
C ALA A 49 3.42 0.84 -3.79
N ASP A 50 4.01 0.58 -2.62
CA ASP A 50 4.07 1.54 -1.52
C ASP A 50 4.81 2.83 -1.90
N LYS A 51 5.87 2.72 -2.72
CA LYS A 51 6.61 3.88 -3.23
C LYS A 51 5.81 4.69 -4.26
N PHE A 52 5.07 4.00 -5.13
CA PHE A 52 4.22 4.65 -6.12
C PHE A 52 2.96 5.28 -5.53
N ARG A 53 2.55 4.89 -4.32
CA ARG A 53 1.28 5.32 -3.72
C ARG A 53 1.02 6.83 -3.76
N THR A 54 2.06 7.66 -3.59
CA THR A 54 1.93 9.13 -3.61
C THR A 54 2.31 9.77 -4.94
N SER A 55 3.02 9.07 -5.82
CA SER A 55 3.54 9.61 -7.08
C SER A 55 2.71 9.18 -8.29
N ASP A 56 2.35 7.90 -8.35
CA ASP A 56 1.50 7.31 -9.36
C ASP A 56 0.64 6.20 -8.75
N ILE A 57 -0.54 6.61 -8.26
CA ILE A 57 -1.48 5.71 -7.60
C ILE A 57 -2.01 4.60 -8.54
N ARG A 58 -2.00 4.83 -9.86
CA ARG A 58 -2.43 3.80 -10.83
C ARG A 58 -1.40 2.68 -10.89
N GLN A 59 -0.12 3.03 -10.96
CA GLN A 59 0.97 2.04 -10.90
C GLN A 59 0.98 1.30 -9.56
N ALA A 60 0.76 2.00 -8.44
CA ALA A 60 0.68 1.37 -7.13
C ALA A 60 -0.38 0.26 -7.08
N ILE A 61 -1.59 0.54 -7.58
CA ILE A 61 -2.68 -0.43 -7.63
C ILE A 61 -2.33 -1.62 -8.55
N LEU A 62 -1.69 -1.37 -9.69
CA LEU A 62 -1.28 -2.45 -10.61
C LEU A 62 -0.28 -3.41 -9.95
N PHE A 63 0.77 -2.88 -9.31
CA PHE A 63 1.75 -3.69 -8.61
C PHE A 63 1.14 -4.43 -7.41
N ALA A 64 0.27 -3.78 -6.63
CA ALA A 64 -0.41 -4.41 -5.51
C ALA A 64 -1.33 -5.56 -5.95
N LYS A 65 -2.09 -5.39 -7.05
CA LYS A 65 -2.93 -6.45 -7.62
C LYS A 65 -2.12 -7.60 -8.20
N SER A 66 -0.99 -7.31 -8.86
CA SER A 66 -0.08 -8.35 -9.33
C SER A 66 0.52 -9.14 -8.15
N ALA A 67 0.97 -8.45 -7.10
CA ALA A 67 1.49 -9.09 -5.89
C ALA A 67 0.45 -9.99 -5.23
N PHE A 68 -0.81 -9.53 -5.16
CA PHE A 68 -1.91 -10.31 -4.61
C PHE A 68 -2.14 -11.60 -5.39
N LYS A 69 -2.18 -11.55 -6.72
CA LYS A 69 -2.36 -12.73 -7.57
C LYS A 69 -1.25 -13.75 -7.35
N ASP A 70 0.00 -13.31 -7.37
CA ASP A 70 1.15 -14.17 -7.16
C ASP A 70 1.16 -14.78 -5.74
N ALA A 71 0.78 -13.99 -4.73
CA ALA A 71 0.65 -14.48 -3.35
C ALA A 71 -0.42 -15.57 -3.22
N GLN A 72 -1.52 -15.47 -3.98
CA GLN A 72 -2.54 -16.52 -4.05
C GLN A 72 -2.01 -17.79 -4.73
N GLU A 73 -1.25 -17.66 -5.81
CA GLU A 73 -0.61 -18.80 -6.49
C GLU A 73 0.40 -19.51 -5.58
N LEU A 74 1.14 -18.74 -4.77
CA LEU A 74 2.05 -19.25 -3.73
C LEU A 74 1.32 -19.81 -2.51
N LYS A 75 0.02 -19.52 -2.34
CA LYS A 75 -0.79 -19.86 -1.17
C LYS A 75 -0.22 -19.32 0.15
N ASP A 76 0.54 -18.23 0.09
CA ASP A 76 1.13 -17.59 1.26
C ASP A 76 0.12 -16.60 1.87
N LYS A 77 -0.52 -17.02 2.98
CA LYS A 77 -1.50 -16.20 3.71
C LYS A 77 -0.95 -14.84 4.13
N ARG A 78 0.33 -14.76 4.52
CA ARG A 78 0.94 -13.51 4.96
C ARG A 78 1.07 -12.55 3.79
N LEU A 79 1.57 -13.03 2.65
CA LEU A 79 1.70 -12.20 1.45
C LEU A 79 0.35 -11.78 0.86
N ILE A 80 -0.68 -12.63 0.96
CA ILE A 80 -2.06 -12.29 0.58
C ILE A 80 -2.54 -11.11 1.44
N ALA A 81 -2.39 -11.19 2.77
CA ALA A 81 -2.79 -10.14 3.69
C ALA A 81 -2.00 -8.84 3.49
N GLU A 82 -0.68 -8.92 3.31
CA GLU A 82 0.18 -7.76 3.00
C GLU A 82 -0.27 -7.07 1.70
N SER A 83 -0.62 -7.85 0.67
CA SER A 83 -1.11 -7.31 -0.61
C SER A 83 -2.48 -6.64 -0.47
N GLN A 84 -3.38 -7.19 0.35
CA GLN A 84 -4.66 -6.58 0.66
C GLN A 84 -4.50 -5.26 1.43
N LEU A 85 -3.59 -5.20 2.40
CA LEU A 85 -3.25 -3.97 3.12
C LEU A 85 -2.78 -2.87 2.16
N VAL A 86 -1.83 -3.18 1.27
CA VAL A 86 -1.33 -2.20 0.29
C VAL A 86 -2.44 -1.76 -0.68
N THR A 87 -3.26 -2.70 -1.15
CA THR A 87 -4.41 -2.39 -2.02
C THR A 87 -5.42 -1.49 -1.33
N GLY A 88 -5.76 -1.77 -0.08
CA GLY A 88 -6.66 -0.96 0.75
C GLY A 88 -6.12 0.45 0.98
N ASN A 89 -4.83 0.59 1.28
CA ASN A 89 -4.18 1.90 1.39
C ASN A 89 -4.22 2.69 0.07
N CYS A 90 -4.10 2.01 -1.07
CA CYS A 90 -4.21 2.67 -2.36
C CYS A 90 -5.63 3.19 -2.62
N TYR A 91 -6.64 2.37 -2.33
CA TYR A 91 -8.04 2.77 -2.45
C TYR A 91 -8.42 3.90 -1.51
N SER A 92 -7.93 3.87 -0.26
CA SER A 92 -8.10 4.97 0.69
C SER A 92 -7.51 6.27 0.16
N HIS A 93 -6.33 6.21 -0.49
CA HIS A 93 -5.67 7.40 -1.03
C HIS A 93 -6.45 8.09 -2.15
N ILE A 94 -7.24 7.34 -2.93
CA ILE A 94 -8.11 7.89 -3.97
C ILE A 94 -9.54 8.19 -3.50
N GLY A 95 -9.81 8.03 -2.19
CA GLY A 95 -11.14 8.23 -1.60
C GLY A 95 -12.16 7.12 -1.89
N ALA A 96 -11.72 5.98 -2.45
CA ALA A 96 -12.54 4.80 -2.66
C ALA A 96 -12.69 4.02 -1.33
N ASN A 97 -13.44 4.63 -0.39
CA ASN A 97 -13.48 4.18 1.00
C ASN A 97 -14.12 2.80 1.16
N VAL A 98 -15.11 2.44 0.33
CA VAL A 98 -15.78 1.14 0.41
C VAL A 98 -14.79 0.01 0.07
N GLU A 99 -14.09 0.15 -1.05
CA GLU A 99 -13.09 -0.81 -1.50
C GLU A 99 -11.88 -0.85 -0.54
N ALA A 100 -11.50 0.30 0.02
CA ALA A 100 -10.46 0.38 1.04
C ALA A 100 -10.82 -0.42 2.29
N LEU A 101 -12.01 -0.17 2.85
CA LEU A 101 -12.51 -0.86 4.05
C LEU A 101 -12.62 -2.37 3.81
N GLU A 102 -13.11 -2.80 2.64
CA GLU A 102 -13.21 -4.22 2.30
C GLU A 102 -11.83 -4.91 2.30
N ASN A 103 -10.84 -4.30 1.64
CA ASN A 103 -9.49 -4.87 1.57
C ASN A 103 -8.79 -4.85 2.92
N LEU A 104 -8.89 -3.76 3.67
CA LEU A 104 -8.28 -3.62 4.99
C LEU A 104 -8.92 -4.57 6.02
N SER A 105 -10.24 -4.77 5.98
CA SER A 105 -10.92 -5.71 6.88
C SER A 105 -10.47 -7.15 6.63
N LYS A 106 -10.36 -7.56 5.36
CA LYS A 106 -9.83 -8.90 5.00
C LYS A 106 -8.38 -9.07 5.46
N ALA A 107 -7.55 -8.05 5.27
CA ALA A 107 -6.16 -8.06 5.73
C ALA A 107 -6.09 -8.17 7.26
N LEU A 108 -6.93 -7.42 7.99
CA LEU A 108 -6.97 -7.45 9.45
C LEU A 108 -7.31 -8.84 9.97
N THR A 109 -8.38 -9.47 9.47
CA THR A 109 -8.74 -10.84 9.84
C THR A 109 -7.59 -11.82 9.60
N MET A 110 -6.92 -11.73 8.45
CA MET A 110 -5.79 -12.61 8.17
C MET A 110 -4.60 -12.35 9.09
N PHE A 111 -4.27 -11.09 9.40
CA PHE A 111 -3.18 -10.76 10.32
C PHE A 111 -3.46 -11.25 11.74
N ASP A 112 -4.72 -11.21 12.18
CA ASP A 112 -5.16 -11.80 13.43
C ASP A 112 -4.99 -13.33 13.42
N GLU A 113 -5.43 -14.01 12.36
CA GLU A 113 -5.29 -15.46 12.20
C GLU A 113 -3.83 -15.94 12.25
N ILE A 114 -2.91 -15.20 11.63
CA ILE A 114 -1.48 -15.58 11.56
C ILE A 114 -0.65 -14.96 12.71
N GLY A 115 -1.26 -14.14 13.56
CA GLY A 115 -0.59 -13.49 14.70
C GLY A 115 0.42 -12.41 14.32
N ASP A 116 0.31 -11.78 13.14
CA ASP A 116 1.19 -10.67 12.72
C ASP A 116 0.75 -9.35 13.34
N LYS A 117 1.18 -9.12 14.58
CA LYS A 117 0.85 -7.92 15.36
C LYS A 117 1.31 -6.62 14.72
N PHE A 118 2.42 -6.63 13.98
CA PHE A 118 2.96 -5.42 13.35
C PHE A 118 2.06 -4.97 12.19
N ASN A 119 1.73 -5.88 11.28
CA ASN A 119 0.85 -5.54 10.16
C ASN A 119 -0.62 -5.38 10.60
N ARG A 120 -1.04 -6.03 11.70
CA ARG A 120 -2.31 -5.72 12.39
C ARG A 120 -2.38 -4.25 12.76
N ALA A 121 -1.39 -3.73 13.50
CA ALA A 121 -1.35 -2.32 13.91
C ALA A 121 -1.37 -1.35 12.72
N ARG A 122 -0.66 -1.68 11.63
CA ARG A 122 -0.69 -0.88 10.39
C ARG A 122 -2.08 -0.86 9.75
N THR A 123 -2.76 -1.99 9.73
CA THR A 123 -4.10 -2.12 9.15
C THR A 123 -5.13 -1.34 9.98
N LEU A 124 -5.09 -1.47 11.30
CA LEU A 124 -5.96 -0.71 12.22
C LEU A 124 -5.75 0.79 12.09
N MET A 125 -4.50 1.24 11.96
CA MET A 125 -4.18 2.66 11.71
C MET A 125 -4.81 3.15 10.39
N ALA A 126 -4.76 2.34 9.33
CA ALA A 126 -5.40 2.69 8.06
C ALA A 126 -6.93 2.77 8.17
N LEU A 127 -7.56 1.82 8.87
CA LEU A 127 -9.00 1.84 9.15
C LEU A 127 -9.40 3.07 9.96
N GLY A 128 -8.70 3.36 11.06
CA GLY A 128 -8.94 4.55 11.89
C GLY A 128 -8.82 5.86 11.11
N ASN A 129 -7.83 5.96 10.21
CA ASN A 129 -7.69 7.11 9.34
C ASN A 129 -8.89 7.27 8.38
N ILE A 130 -9.39 6.18 7.79
CA ILE A 130 -10.57 6.25 6.92
C ILE A 130 -11.77 6.80 7.71
N TYR A 131 -12.05 6.23 8.88
CA TYR A 131 -13.16 6.70 9.72
C TYR A 131 -12.98 8.15 10.19
N PHE A 132 -11.75 8.56 10.48
CA PHE A 132 -11.45 9.96 10.77
C PHE A 132 -11.80 10.88 9.59
N TYR A 133 -11.37 10.54 8.38
CA TYR A 133 -11.65 11.35 7.18
C TYR A 133 -13.12 11.32 6.75
N THR A 134 -13.90 10.31 7.17
CA THR A 134 -15.35 10.26 6.97
C THR A 134 -16.15 10.86 8.14
N ASN A 135 -15.48 11.52 9.11
CA ASN A 135 -16.06 12.13 10.30
C ASN A 135 -16.75 11.13 11.26
N GLU A 136 -16.46 9.84 11.14
CA GLU A 136 -16.93 8.79 12.05
C GLU A 136 -15.98 8.71 13.25
N PHE A 137 -15.95 9.79 14.04
CA PHE A 137 -14.92 10.02 15.05
C PHE A 137 -14.90 8.98 16.17
N ASN A 138 -16.06 8.44 16.57
CA ASN A 138 -16.12 7.40 17.60
C ASN A 138 -15.42 6.12 17.13
N LEU A 139 -15.73 5.66 15.90
CA LEU A 139 -15.07 4.51 15.31
C LEU A 139 -13.57 4.75 15.12
N ALA A 140 -13.17 5.95 14.67
CA ALA A 140 -11.76 6.30 14.54
C ALA A 140 -11.01 6.17 15.88
N LEU A 141 -11.61 6.61 16.99
CA LEU A 141 -11.02 6.47 18.32
C LEU A 141 -10.87 5.01 18.74
N GLU A 142 -11.88 4.17 18.51
CA GLU A 142 -11.81 2.72 18.79
C GLU A 142 -10.61 2.08 18.08
N TYR A 143 -10.46 2.34 16.77
CA TYR A 143 -9.32 1.82 16.01
C TYR A 143 -7.98 2.37 16.51
N TYR A 144 -7.89 3.65 16.87
CA TYR A 144 -6.65 4.20 17.41
C TYR A 144 -6.31 3.64 18.80
N ASP A 145 -7.29 3.32 19.63
CA ASP A 145 -7.08 2.65 20.91
C ASP A 145 -6.51 1.24 20.70
N GLU A 146 -7.05 0.48 19.75
CA GLU A 146 -6.47 -0.82 19.39
C GLU A 146 -5.04 -0.72 18.83
N VAL A 147 -4.72 0.34 18.06
CA VAL A 147 -3.34 0.58 17.62
C VAL A 147 -2.43 0.87 18.80
N PHE A 148 -2.89 1.65 19.79
CA PHE A 148 -2.13 1.94 20.99
C PHE A 148 -1.80 0.65 21.76
N GLU A 149 -2.80 -0.21 21.97
CA GLU A 149 -2.60 -1.51 22.61
C GLU A 149 -1.61 -2.39 21.84
N CYS A 150 -1.70 -2.43 20.51
CA CYS A 150 -0.72 -3.15 19.70
C CYS A 150 0.70 -2.60 19.89
N GLY A 151 0.85 -1.27 19.91
CA GLY A 151 2.13 -0.61 20.13
C GLY A 151 2.73 -0.93 21.51
N ASP A 152 1.90 -1.00 22.55
CA ASP A 152 2.33 -1.36 23.90
C ASP A 152 2.81 -2.82 23.97
N ILE A 153 2.03 -3.75 23.39
CA ILE A 153 2.39 -5.17 23.28
C ILE A 153 3.71 -5.35 22.50
N LEU A 154 3.90 -4.59 21.42
CA LEU A 154 5.12 -4.62 20.59
C LEU A 154 6.29 -3.87 21.24
N ARG A 155 6.06 -3.10 22.31
CA ARG A 155 7.00 -2.12 22.88
C ARG A 155 7.53 -1.12 21.83
N ASP A 156 6.71 -0.81 20.82
CA ASP A 156 7.03 0.10 19.73
C ASP A 156 6.45 1.49 20.02
N LYS A 157 7.34 2.40 20.44
CA LYS A 157 6.99 3.80 20.75
C LYS A 157 6.48 4.58 19.54
N GLN A 158 6.86 4.21 18.32
CA GLN A 158 6.37 4.90 17.13
C GLN A 158 4.91 4.53 16.84
N VAL A 159 4.54 3.27 17.05
CA VAL A 159 3.15 2.81 16.89
C VAL A 159 2.25 3.49 17.93
N THR A 160 2.65 3.50 19.20
CA THR A 160 1.86 4.17 20.25
C THR A 160 1.76 5.68 20.03
N LEU A 161 2.84 6.34 19.61
CA LEU A 161 2.82 7.77 19.29
C LEU A 161 1.84 8.07 18.15
N ARG A 162 1.83 7.27 17.08
CA ARG A 162 0.88 7.46 15.97
C ARG A 162 -0.56 7.32 16.42
N ALA A 163 -0.87 6.36 17.29
CA ALA A 163 -2.20 6.21 17.87
C ALA A 163 -2.61 7.47 18.65
N ILE A 164 -1.74 7.98 19.52
CA ILE A 164 -1.99 9.20 20.31
C ILE A 164 -2.21 10.41 19.39
N MET A 165 -1.41 10.55 18.32
CA MET A 165 -1.59 11.62 17.34
C MET A 165 -2.94 11.52 16.60
N GLY A 166 -3.36 10.31 16.23
CA GLY A 166 -4.67 10.04 15.65
C GLY A 166 -5.80 10.49 16.57
N LYS A 167 -5.77 10.07 17.85
CA LYS A 167 -6.74 10.50 18.86
C LYS A 167 -6.75 12.01 19.09
N GLY A 168 -5.57 12.63 19.18
CA GLY A 168 -5.44 14.09 19.30
C GLY A 168 -6.06 14.82 18.12
N SER A 169 -5.94 14.26 16.91
CA SER A 169 -6.54 14.81 15.70
C SER A 169 -8.07 14.70 15.75
N VAL A 170 -8.63 13.60 16.26
CA VAL A 170 -10.06 13.46 16.50
C VAL A 170 -10.56 14.53 17.48
N TYR A 171 -9.98 14.63 18.67
CA TYR A 171 -10.42 15.59 19.70
C TYR A 171 -10.33 17.05 19.22
N ALA A 172 -9.32 17.37 18.41
CA ALA A 172 -9.17 18.70 17.83
C ALA A 172 -10.29 19.03 16.82
N ASN A 173 -10.91 18.03 16.17
CA ASN A 173 -12.02 18.24 15.24
C ASN A 173 -13.38 18.21 15.93
N THR A 174 -13.56 17.40 16.98
CA THR A 174 -14.81 17.37 17.75
C THR A 174 -15.01 18.61 18.62
N ASN A 175 -13.93 19.23 19.12
CA ASN A 175 -13.98 20.47 19.92
C ASN A 175 -14.16 21.75 19.08
N ARG A 176 -14.29 21.63 17.75
CA ARG A 176 -14.51 22.75 16.82
C ARG A 176 -15.98 22.93 16.40
N LEU A 177 -16.88 22.09 16.91
CA LEU A 177 -18.33 22.16 16.72
C LEU A 177 -18.99 22.77 17.95
#